data_AF-A0A6G0Z3B3-F1
#
_entry.id   AF-A0A6G0Z3B3-F1
#
_cell.length_a   1.000
_cell.length_b   1.000
_cell.length_c   1.000
_cell.angle_alpha   90.00
_cell.angle_beta   90.00
_cell.angle_gamma   90.00
#
_symmetry.space_group_name_H-M   'P 1'
#
loop_
_entity.id
_entity.type
_entity.pdbx_description
1 polymer ?
#
loop_
_entity_poly.entity_id
_entity_poly.type
_entity_poly.pdbx_seq_one_letter_code
_entity_poly.pdbx_strand_id
1 'polypeptide(L)' 'MDQIAVLHWVQQNIALFGGDPENVSLMGHGPGAACINFLMISPTVVPGT' A
#
# COMPACT_ATOMS: atom_id res chain seq x y z
N MET A 1 -3.03 -8.74 -7.19
CA MET A 1 -3.38 -7.75 -8.22
C MET A 1 -4.26 -6.65 -7.62
N ASP A 2 -5.26 -6.99 -6.80
CA ASP A 2 -6.16 -5.99 -6.20
C ASP A 2 -5.53 -5.11 -5.11
N GLN A 3 -4.76 -5.70 -4.20
CA GLN A 3 -4.13 -4.94 -3.11
C GLN A 3 -3.14 -3.90 -3.64
N ILE A 4 -2.38 -4.23 -4.69
CA ILE A 4 -1.47 -3.28 -5.33
C ILE A 4 -2.24 -2.15 -6.01
N ALA A 5 -3.35 -2.47 -6.70
CA ALA A 5 -4.20 -1.45 -7.33
C ALA A 5 -4.79 -0.49 -6.29
N VAL A 6 -5.21 -1.00 -5.12
CA VAL A 6 -5.71 -0.14 -4.03
C VAL A 6 -4.61 0.75 -3.48
N LEU A 7 -3.38 0.25 -3.33
CA LEU A 7 -2.25 1.06 -2.87
C LEU A 7 -1.93 2.18 -3.87
N HIS A 8 -1.94 1.89 -5.18
CA HIS A 8 -1.77 2.93 -6.20
C HIS A 8 -2.89 3.98 -6.14
N TRP A 9 -4.14 3.56 -5.96
CA TRP A 9 -5.24 4.50 -5.81
C TRP A 9 -5.07 5.37 -4.55
N VAL A 10 -4.70 4.78 -3.42
CA VAL A 10 -4.41 5.52 -2.17
C VAL A 10 -3.29 6.53 -2.40
N GLN A 11 -2.17 6.12 -3.01
CA GLN A 11 -1.04 7.01 -3.30
C GLN A 11 -1.45 8.23 -4.13
N GLN A 12 -2.33 8.03 -5.11
CA GLN A 12 -2.77 9.09 -6.02
C GLN A 12 -3.83 10.01 -5.43
N ASN A 13 -4.61 9.55 -4.46
CA ASN A 13 -5.85 10.23 -4.05
C ASN A 13 -5.88 10.67 -2.60
N ILE A 14 -5.07 10.09 -1.69
CA ILE A 14 -5.22 10.34 -0.25
C ILE A 14 -4.97 11.81 0.15
N ALA A 15 -4.17 12.54 -0.63
CA ALA A 15 -3.97 13.98 -0.48
C ALA A 15 -5.26 14.80 -0.65
N LEU A 16 -6.20 14.36 -1.50
CA LEU A 16 -7.50 15.02 -1.68
C LEU A 16 -8.40 14.91 -0.43
N PHE A 17 -8.11 13.95 0.44
CA PHE A 17 -8.80 13.73 1.71
C PHE A 17 -8.04 14.29 2.91
N GLY A 18 -6.95 15.04 2.68
CA GLY A 18 -6.12 15.63 3.73
C GLY A 18 -5.12 14.67 4.38
N GLY A 19 -4.88 13.49 3.81
CA GLY A 19 -3.82 12.59 4.24
C GLY A 19 -2.49 12.85 3.51
N ASP A 20 -1.42 12.24 4.00
CA ASP A 20 -0.09 12.34 3.42
C ASP A 20 0.23 11.06 2.61
N PRO A 21 0.38 11.14 1.27
CA PRO A 21 0.71 9.98 0.45
C PRO A 21 2.10 9.41 0.75
N GLU A 22 3.01 10.17 1.36
CA GLU A 22 4.35 9.69 1.75
C GLU A 22 4.34 9.01 3.12
N ASN A 23 3.21 9.03 3.83
CA ASN A 23 3.08 8.50 5.18
C ASN A 23 1.80 7.64 5.34
N VAL A 24 1.81 6.49 4.67
CA VAL A 24 0.71 5.50 4.70
C VAL A 24 1.13 4.27 5.52
N SER A 25 0.30 3.88 6.48
CA SER A 25 0.50 2.68 7.30
C SER A 25 -0.52 1.59 6.97
N LEU A 26 -0.05 0.36 6.72
CA LEU A 26 -0.90 -0.81 6.49
C LEU A 26 -1.06 -1.62 7.78
N MET A 27 -2.29 -2.05 8.07
CA MET A 27 -2.61 -2.90 9.23
C MET A 27 -3.48 -4.08 8.81
N GLY A 28 -3.23 -5.25 9.41
CA GLY A 28 -3.97 -6.47 9.11
C GLY A 28 -3.77 -7.54 10.19
N HIS A 29 -4.68 -8.50 10.24
CA HIS A 29 -4.64 -9.63 11.18
C HIS A 29 -4.80 -10.97 10.45
N GLY A 30 -4.14 -12.01 10.94
CA GLY A 30 -4.18 -13.35 10.35
C GLY A 30 -3.79 -13.35 8.86
N PRO A 31 -4.65 -13.79 7.94
CA PRO A 31 -4.37 -13.76 6.50
C PRO A 31 -4.06 -12.35 5.97
N GLY A 32 -4.66 -11.30 6.56
CA GLY A 32 -4.39 -9.91 6.18
C GLY A 32 -2.96 -9.47 6.50
N ALA A 33 -2.41 -9.93 7.64
CA ALA A 33 -1.02 -9.64 8.00
C ALA A 33 -0.04 -10.35 7.05
N ALA A 34 -0.35 -11.58 6.64
CA ALA A 34 0.45 -12.31 5.64
C ALA A 34 0.44 -11.58 4.29
N CYS A 35 -0.72 -11.09 3.84
CA CYS A 35 -0.84 -10.27 2.64
C CYS A 35 0.04 -9.00 2.69
N ILE A 36 0.01 -8.27 3.80
CA ILE A 36 0.88 -7.09 4.00
C ILE A 36 2.35 -7.49 3.92
N ASN A 37 2.75 -8.60 4.57
CA ASN A 37 4.10 -9.10 4.48
C ASN A 37 4.51 -9.43 3.03
N PHE A 38 3.63 -10.05 2.25
CA PHE A 38 3.89 -10.31 0.83
C PHE A 38 4.02 -9.03 0.00
N LEU A 39 3.24 -7.99 0.31
CA LEU A 39 3.37 -6.69 -0.36
C LEU A 39 4.71 -6.02 -0.03
N MET A 40 5.15 -6.06 1.22
CA MET A 40 6.40 -5.43 1.67
C MET A 40 7.65 -6.05 1.04
N ILE A 41 7.62 -7.34 0.71
CA ILE A 41 8.74 -8.05 0.05
C ILE A 41 8.59 -8.11 -1.48
N SER A 42 7.45 -7.66 -2.02
CA SER A 42 7.18 -7.73 -3.45
C SER A 42 7.96 -6.65 -4.20
N PRO A 43 8.71 -7.00 -5.26
CA PRO A 43 9.40 -6.00 -6.09
C PRO A 43 8.42 -5.08 -6.83
N THR A 44 7.14 -5.44 -6.91
CA THR A 44 6.11 -4.69 -7.63
C THR A 44 5.59 -3.48 -6.84
N VAL A 45 5.85 -3.38 -5.54
CA VAL A 45 5.33 -2.30 -4.67
C VAL A 45 6.33 -1.13 -4.53
N VAL A 46 7.46 -1.17 -5.23
CA VAL A 46 8.48 -0.10 -5.22
C VAL A 46 8.75 0.42 -6.63
N PRO A 47 8.55 1.73 -6.89
CA PRO A 47 9.34 2.47 -7.87
C PRO A 47 10.53 3.08 -7.14
N GLY A 48 11.72 2.54 -7.39
CA GLY A 48 12.98 2.95 -6.77
C GLY A 48 14.13 2.99 -7.77
N THR A 49 13.87 3.59 -8.93
CA THR A 49 14.84 4.36 -9.72
C THR A 49 14.15 5.64 -10.16
#